data_AF-A0AAD1IVN8-F1
#
_entry.id   AF-A0AAD1IVN8-F1
#
_cell.length_a   1.000
_cell.length_b   1.000
_cell.length_c   1.000
_cell.angle_alpha   90.00
_cell.angle_beta   90.00
_cell.angle_gamma   90.00
#
_symmetry.space_group_name_H-M   'P 1'
#
loop_
_entity.id
_entity.type
_entity.pdbx_description
1 polymer ?
#
loop_
_entity_poly.entity_id
_entity_poly.type
_entity_poly.pdbx_seq_one_letter_code
_entity_poly.pdbx_strand_id
1 'polypeptide(L)'
;MFGRAERDCARRNRPCDIELNALIQAVVVTDDREAAAADLAAAIGGVGATELLDSPFILLGTHEQMAQTLDERRRVFGVSYWTVSDEWAGRPSAMSDLAKVIALLRS
;
A
#
# COMPACT_ATOMS: atom_id res chain seq x y z
N MET A 1 16.10 -9.80 -3.21
CA MET A 1 17.40 -9.47 -2.59
C MET A 1 17.21 -9.47 -1.07
N PHE A 2 17.26 -10.65 -0.45
CA PHE A 2 16.92 -10.84 0.97
C PHE A 2 17.99 -10.23 1.91
N GLY A 3 17.53 -9.68 3.04
CA GLY A 3 18.30 -8.80 3.92
C GLY A 3 19.34 -9.55 4.77
N ARG A 4 20.31 -8.81 5.33
CA ARG A 4 21.35 -9.38 6.20
C ARG A 4 20.77 -10.04 7.47
N ALA A 5 19.59 -9.59 7.92
CA ALA A 5 18.87 -10.09 9.10
C ALA A 5 18.30 -11.51 8.91
N GLU A 6 17.69 -11.82 7.77
CA GLU A 6 17.17 -13.16 7.44
C GLU A 6 18.27 -14.23 7.49
N ARG A 7 19.44 -13.90 6.96
CA ARG A 7 20.60 -14.80 6.95
C ARG A 7 21.11 -15.11 8.35
N ASP A 8 21.06 -14.16 9.27
CA ASP A 8 21.60 -14.32 10.62
C ASP A 8 20.61 -15.06 11.56
N CYS A 9 19.30 -14.94 11.33
CA CYS A 9 18.28 -15.77 11.99
C CYS A 9 18.33 -17.24 11.56
N ALA A 10 18.42 -17.49 10.24
CA ALA A 10 18.52 -18.84 9.69
C ALA A 10 19.75 -19.58 10.26
N ARG A 11 20.86 -18.86 10.47
CA ARG A 11 22.08 -19.38 11.10
C ARG A 11 21.93 -19.71 12.59
N ARG A 12 20.98 -19.08 13.30
CA ARG A 12 20.77 -19.19 14.75
C ARG A 12 19.57 -20.05 15.16
N ASN A 13 18.85 -20.66 14.20
CA ASN A 13 17.66 -21.48 14.42
C ASN A 13 16.62 -20.82 15.35
N ARG A 14 16.45 -19.50 15.22
CA ARG A 14 15.39 -18.72 15.89
C ARG A 14 14.33 -18.32 14.86
N PRO A 15 13.04 -18.29 15.23
CA PRO A 15 12.04 -17.63 14.41
C PRO A 15 12.47 -16.17 14.22
N CYS A 16 12.50 -15.76 12.97
CA CYS A 16 12.85 -14.40 12.60
C CYS A 16 11.52 -13.63 12.59
N ASP A 17 11.24 -12.90 13.66
CA ASP A 17 10.12 -11.94 13.67
C ASP A 17 10.53 -10.76 12.77
N ILE A 18 10.46 -10.99 11.46
CA ILE A 18 10.74 -9.98 10.45
C ILE A 18 9.43 -9.24 10.22
N GLU A 19 9.41 -7.97 10.61
CA GLU A 19 8.35 -7.06 10.21
C GLU A 19 8.62 -6.57 8.80
N LEU A 20 7.85 -7.06 7.84
CA LEU A 20 7.94 -6.59 6.48
C LEU A 20 7.24 -5.22 6.38
N ASN A 21 8.00 -4.22 5.94
CA ASN A 21 7.48 -2.90 5.67
C ASN A 21 7.35 -2.65 4.17
N ALA A 22 6.32 -1.90 3.77
CA ALA A 22 6.16 -1.44 2.40
C ALA A 22 5.60 -0.01 2.36
N LEU A 23 6.03 0.75 1.34
CA LEU A 23 5.57 2.10 1.08
C LEU A 23 4.37 2.09 0.12
N ILE A 24 3.25 2.64 0.58
CA ILE A 24 2.15 3.06 -0.29
C ILE A 24 2.52 4.41 -0.89
N GLN A 25 2.63 4.43 -2.21
CA GLN A 25 3.07 5.60 -2.96
C GLN A 25 1.95 6.60 -3.23
N ALA A 26 0.70 6.13 -3.30
CA ALA A 26 -0.47 6.99 -3.51
C ALA A 26 -1.73 6.41 -2.88
N VAL A 27 -2.56 7.32 -2.35
CA VAL A 27 -3.91 7.07 -1.85
C VAL A 27 -4.86 7.98 -2.61
N VAL A 28 -5.88 7.41 -3.26
CA VAL A 28 -6.91 8.19 -3.97
C VAL A 28 -8.28 7.61 -3.63
N VAL A 29 -9.05 8.37 -2.87
CA VAL A 29 -10.44 8.01 -2.55
C VAL A 29 -11.31 8.33 -3.74
N THR A 30 -12.06 7.34 -4.20
CA THR A 30 -12.89 7.43 -5.40
C THR A 30 -13.91 6.30 -5.43
N ASP A 31 -15.05 6.54 -6.08
CA ASP A 31 -16.01 5.49 -6.45
C ASP A 31 -15.74 4.93 -7.85
N ASP A 32 -14.84 5.56 -8.62
CA ASP A 32 -14.40 5.14 -9.96
C ASP A 32 -12.88 4.92 -9.94
N ARG A 33 -12.47 3.65 -9.80
CA ARG A 33 -11.06 3.27 -9.66
C ARG A 33 -10.33 3.37 -10.99
N GLU A 34 -11.00 3.00 -12.07
CA GLU A 34 -10.48 3.01 -13.43
C GLU A 34 -10.14 4.43 -13.88
N ALA A 35 -11.04 5.38 -13.66
CA ALA A 35 -10.77 6.79 -13.94
C ALA A 35 -9.62 7.33 -13.09
N ALA A 36 -9.62 7.06 -11.78
CA ALA A 36 -8.54 7.51 -10.89
C ALA A 36 -7.17 6.91 -11.24
N ALA A 37 -7.15 5.65 -11.71
CA ALA A 37 -5.93 5.00 -12.20
C ALA A 37 -5.43 5.64 -13.49
N ALA A 38 -6.34 5.98 -14.42
CA ALA A 38 -5.99 6.68 -15.66
C ALA A 38 -5.40 8.06 -15.37
N ASP A 39 -6.01 8.83 -14.48
CA ASP A 39 -5.51 10.16 -14.07
C ASP A 39 -4.13 10.05 -13.38
N LEU A 40 -3.96 9.04 -12.53
CA LEU A 40 -2.68 8.79 -11.87
C LEU A 40 -1.58 8.36 -12.86
N ALA A 41 -1.91 7.49 -13.81
CA ALA A 41 -0.99 7.08 -14.87
C ALA A 41 -0.52 8.27 -15.70
N ALA A 42 -1.45 9.17 -16.07
CA ALA A 42 -1.14 10.39 -16.81
C ALA A 42 -0.23 11.33 -16.01
N ALA A 43 -0.45 11.46 -14.70
CA ALA A 43 0.35 12.33 -13.84
C ALA A 43 1.76 11.80 -13.56
N ILE A 44 1.94 10.48 -13.38
CA ILE A 44 3.25 9.86 -13.13
C ILE A 44 4.05 9.72 -14.43
N GLY A 45 3.39 9.29 -15.51
CA GLY A 45 4.03 8.94 -16.78
C GLY A 45 4.78 7.60 -16.73
N GLY A 46 4.83 6.90 -17.86
CA GLY A 46 5.61 5.67 -18.00
C GLY A 46 5.02 4.41 -17.34
N VAL A 47 3.76 4.46 -16.91
CA VAL A 47 3.00 3.33 -16.33
C VAL A 47 1.56 3.36 -16.85
N GLY A 48 0.96 2.19 -17.07
CA GLY A 48 -0.44 2.05 -17.50
C GLY A 48 -1.44 2.08 -16.34
N ALA A 49 -2.68 2.46 -16.61
CA ALA A 49 -3.76 2.47 -15.60
C ALA A 49 -4.01 1.08 -15.00
N THR A 50 -4.02 0.03 -15.84
CA THR A 50 -4.18 -1.36 -15.38
C THR A 50 -3.04 -1.78 -14.44
N GLU A 51 -1.80 -1.40 -14.74
CA GLU A 51 -0.64 -1.70 -13.88
C GLU A 51 -0.77 -1.02 -12.51
N LEU A 52 -1.36 0.19 -12.45
CA LEU A 52 -1.63 0.87 -11.20
C LEU A 52 -2.76 0.23 -10.40
N LEU A 53 -3.81 -0.27 -11.07
CA LEU A 53 -4.91 -0.98 -10.42
C LEU A 53 -4.44 -2.28 -9.75
N ASP A 54 -3.50 -2.98 -10.38
CA ASP A 54 -2.92 -4.23 -9.88
C ASP A 54 -1.72 -4.00 -8.93
N SER A 55 -1.24 -2.77 -8.82
CA SER A 55 -0.03 -2.46 -8.05
C SER A 55 -0.25 -2.65 -6.55
N PRO A 56 0.63 -3.38 -5.83
CA PRO A 56 0.57 -3.51 -4.38
C PRO A 56 0.95 -2.22 -3.63
N PHE A 57 1.41 -1.20 -4.35
CA PHE A 57 1.92 0.05 -3.77
C PHE A 57 0.95 1.23 -3.94
N ILE A 58 -0.23 1.01 -4.52
CA ILE A 58 -1.25 2.04 -4.73
C ILE A 58 -2.53 1.63 -3.98
N LEU A 59 -3.22 2.61 -3.40
CA LEU A 59 -4.58 2.47 -2.88
C LEU A 59 -5.52 3.37 -3.69
N LEU A 60 -6.45 2.75 -4.42
CA LEU A 60 -7.50 3.42 -5.20
C LEU A 60 -8.84 2.79 -4.83
N GLY A 61 -9.84 3.60 -4.46
CA GLY A 61 -11.19 3.13 -4.17
C GLY A 61 -11.81 3.78 -2.93
N THR A 62 -12.85 3.16 -2.38
CA THR A 62 -13.45 3.59 -1.11
C THR A 62 -12.57 3.21 0.09
N HIS A 63 -12.82 3.78 1.26
CA HIS A 63 -12.07 3.45 2.48
C HIS A 63 -12.18 1.96 2.84
N GLU A 64 -13.35 1.34 2.62
CA GLU A 64 -13.59 -0.10 2.83
C GLU A 64 -12.78 -0.95 1.86
N GLN A 65 -12.76 -0.59 0.57
CA GLN A 65 -11.96 -1.27 -0.43
C GLN A 65 -10.47 -1.20 -0.10
N MET A 66 -10.00 -0.04 0.38
CA MET A 66 -8.61 0.14 0.79
C MET A 66 -8.27 -0.71 2.03
N ALA A 67 -9.14 -0.75 3.03
CA ALA A 67 -8.96 -1.59 4.22
C ALA A 67 -8.89 -3.08 3.83
N GLN A 68 -9.82 -3.55 2.99
CA GLN A 68 -9.80 -4.91 2.46
C GLN A 68 -8.51 -5.19 1.69
N THR A 69 -8.10 -4.28 0.82
CA THR A 69 -6.87 -4.41 0.04
C THR A 69 -5.63 -4.55 0.93
N LEU A 70 -5.54 -3.77 2.02
CA LEU A 70 -4.42 -3.86 2.96
C LEU A 70 -4.43 -5.16 3.76
N ASP A 71 -5.60 -5.68 4.15
CA ASP A 71 -5.70 -6.99 4.81
C ASP A 71 -5.32 -8.14 3.86
N GLU A 72 -5.79 -8.10 2.62
CA GLU A 72 -5.41 -9.06 1.58
C GLU A 72 -3.90 -9.03 1.33
N ARG A 73 -3.30 -7.85 1.18
CA ARG A 73 -1.85 -7.69 0.99
C ARG A 73 -1.05 -8.19 2.20
N ARG A 74 -1.54 -7.97 3.43
CA ARG A 74 -0.94 -8.55 4.64
C ARG A 74 -0.95 -10.07 4.59
N ARG A 75 -2.06 -10.69 4.17
CA ARG A 75 -2.17 -12.16 4.07
C ARG A 75 -1.32 -12.75 2.94
N VAL A 76 -1.26 -12.09 1.79
CA VAL A 76 -0.56 -12.58 0.59
C VAL A 76 0.95 -12.31 0.65
N PHE A 77 1.35 -11.11 1.07
CA PHE A 77 2.75 -10.69 1.04
C PHE A 77 3.44 -10.69 2.42
N GLY A 78 2.68 -10.82 3.52
CA GLY A 78 3.24 -10.76 4.87
C GLY A 78 3.61 -9.35 5.35
N VAL A 79 3.17 -8.30 4.65
CA VAL A 79 3.44 -6.91 5.07
C VAL A 79 2.70 -6.58 6.36
N SER A 80 3.44 -6.19 7.38
CA SER A 80 2.91 -5.88 8.72
C SER A 80 3.03 -4.40 9.08
N TYR A 81 3.80 -3.61 8.32
CA TYR A 81 3.98 -2.18 8.54
C TYR A 81 3.89 -1.40 7.23
N TRP A 82 3.02 -0.38 7.19
CA TRP A 82 2.84 0.45 6.01
C TRP A 82 3.35 1.86 6.26
N THR A 83 4.21 2.35 5.38
CA THR A 83 4.51 3.77 5.25
C THR A 83 3.66 4.34 4.13
N VAL A 84 3.27 5.61 4.22
CA VAL A 84 2.45 6.25 3.19
C VAL A 84 3.02 7.62 2.87
N SER A 85 3.11 7.94 1.58
CA SER A 85 3.37 9.31 1.13
C SER A 85 2.15 10.17 1.46
N ASP A 86 2.34 11.17 2.32
CA ASP A 86 1.24 12.05 2.77
C ASP A 86 0.73 12.94 1.64
N GLU A 87 1.64 13.67 1.00
CA GLU A 87 1.35 14.58 -0.12
C GLU A 87 2.30 14.30 -1.29
N TRP A 88 1.76 14.20 -2.51
CA TRP A 88 2.55 14.07 -3.74
C TRP A 88 1.77 14.54 -4.97
N ALA A 89 2.47 15.11 -5.96
CA ALA A 89 1.92 15.53 -7.25
C ALA A 89 0.66 16.44 -7.17
N GLY A 90 0.63 17.38 -6.22
CA GLY A 90 -0.49 18.32 -6.07
C GLY A 90 -1.75 17.73 -5.43
N ARG A 91 -1.66 16.53 -4.84
CA ARG A 91 -2.76 15.92 -4.09
C ARG A 91 -2.81 16.41 -2.65
N PRO A 92 -4.01 16.51 -2.05
CA PRO A 92 -4.13 16.83 -0.63
C PRO A 92 -3.56 15.71 0.23
N SER A 93 -3.26 16.04 1.49
CA SER A 93 -2.83 15.08 2.50
C SER A 93 -3.74 13.85 2.56
N ALA A 94 -3.13 12.67 2.49
CA ALA A 94 -3.82 11.38 2.62
C ALA A 94 -4.28 11.10 4.07
N MET A 95 -3.86 11.91 5.05
CA MET A 95 -4.00 11.56 6.46
C MET A 95 -5.45 11.43 6.93
N SER A 96 -6.33 12.30 6.45
CA SER A 96 -7.75 12.25 6.82
C SER A 96 -8.45 10.98 6.32
N ASP A 97 -8.05 10.48 5.15
CA ASP A 97 -8.59 9.26 4.56
C ASP A 97 -7.97 8.02 5.19
N LEU A 98 -6.66 8.04 5.43
CA LEU A 98 -5.98 6.97 6.15
C LEU A 98 -6.55 6.78 7.56
N ALA A 99 -6.93 7.85 8.25
CA ALA A 99 -7.58 7.74 9.56
C ALA A 99 -8.86 6.88 9.50
N LYS A 100 -9.67 7.03 8.44
CA LYS A 100 -10.88 6.22 8.22
C LYS A 100 -10.53 4.77 7.89
N VAL A 101 -9.55 4.54 7.02
CA VAL A 101 -9.08 3.19 6.68
C VAL A 101 -8.54 2.46 7.92
N ILE A 102 -7.76 3.15 8.75
CA ILE A 102 -7.22 2.60 10.00
C ILE A 102 -8.33 2.24 10.98
N ALA A 103 -9.41 3.03 11.05
CA ALA A 103 -10.57 2.70 11.87
C ALA A 103 -11.23 1.39 11.41
N LEU A 104 -11.37 1.20 10.09
CA LEU A 104 -11.93 -0.02 9.49
C LEU A 104 -11.04 -1.26 9.69
N LEU A 105 -9.71 -1.10 9.71
CA LEU A 105 -8.80 -2.21 10.01
C LEU A 105 -8.83 -2.66 11.47
N ARG A 106 -9.47 -1.89 12.36
CA ARG A 106 -9.54 -2.15 13.81
C ARG A 106 -10.90 -2.69 14.26
N SER A 107 -11.90 -2.69 13.39
CA SER A 107 -13.25 -3.23 13.65
C SER A 107 -13.31 -4.73 13.40
#